data_AF-A0A2K8K5T7-F1
#
_entry.id   AF-A0A2K8K5T7-F1
#
_cell.length_a   1.000
_cell.length_b   1.000
_cell.length_c   1.000
_cell.angle_alpha   90.00
_cell.angle_beta   90.00
_cell.angle_gamma   90.00
#
_symmetry.space_group_name_H-M   'P 1'
#
loop_
_entity.id
_entity.type
_entity.pdbx_description
1 polymer ?
#
loop_
_entity_poly.entity_id
_entity_poly.type
_entity_poly.pdbx_seq_one_letter_code
_entity_poly.pdbx_strand_id
1 'polypeptide(L)'
;MPLPRNKSDMTYAGIIETEIGRIRPIDLLEHDHLGRARDWVRSGAVLCRVAPPATPRMHLVSYFPVIDQGQVLLGDHISSGLWLPPGGHVEPAEHPRDTVRRECLEELRIPARFLRDGPVFLTIAETIGAHPHEDVSLWYPLQGVAGALPEYDRREYRAMQWFRFDDAPFHDSDPNLERFLGKLVEESVGT
;
A
#
# COMPACT_ATOMS: atom_id res chain seq x y z
N MET A 1 5.73 40.94 -14.74
CA MET A 1 6.01 40.33 -13.43
C MET A 1 4.95 39.26 -13.20
N PRO A 2 5.27 37.95 -13.23
CA PRO A 2 4.26 36.93 -13.04
C PRO A 2 3.90 36.84 -11.55
N LEU A 3 2.60 36.81 -11.27
CA LEU A 3 2.04 36.66 -9.92
C LEU A 3 2.54 35.35 -9.28
N PRO A 4 2.73 35.32 -7.94
CA PRO A 4 3.09 34.09 -7.24
C PRO A 4 1.97 33.06 -7.42
N ARG A 5 2.32 31.84 -7.87
CA ARG A 5 1.38 30.72 -7.91
C ARG A 5 0.87 30.44 -6.49
N ASN A 6 -0.45 30.48 -6.33
CA ASN A 6 -1.14 30.16 -5.10
C ASN A 6 -0.85 28.70 -4.70
N LYS A 7 -0.62 28.43 -3.41
CA LYS A 7 -0.24 27.09 -2.88
C LYS A 7 -1.40 26.07 -2.82
N SER A 8 -2.50 26.28 -3.53
CA SER A 8 -3.75 25.56 -3.32
C SER A 8 -4.54 25.30 -4.61
N ASP A 9 -3.91 24.63 -5.57
CA ASP A 9 -4.57 23.91 -6.69
C ASP A 9 -3.63 22.79 -7.16
N MET A 10 -3.28 21.87 -6.26
CA MET A 10 -2.49 20.70 -6.64
C MET A 10 -3.44 19.72 -7.33
N THR A 11 -3.14 19.35 -8.58
CA THR A 11 -3.90 18.33 -9.30
C THR A 11 -3.83 16.99 -8.55
N TYR A 12 -4.79 16.10 -8.78
CA TYR A 12 -4.74 14.76 -8.18
C TYR A 12 -3.43 14.03 -8.52
N ALA A 13 -2.99 14.12 -9.78
CA ALA A 13 -1.68 13.64 -10.20
C ALA A 13 -0.52 14.27 -9.40
N GLY A 14 -0.57 15.57 -9.11
CA GLY A 14 0.44 16.24 -8.27
C GLY A 14 0.44 15.79 -6.81
N ILE A 15 -0.72 15.40 -6.27
CA ILE A 15 -0.82 14.75 -4.95
C ILE A 15 -0.10 13.41 -4.96
N ILE A 16 -0.40 12.56 -5.94
CA ILE A 16 0.22 11.24 -6.06
C ILE A 16 1.72 11.36 -6.32
N GLU A 17 2.16 12.28 -7.19
CA GLU A 17 3.59 12.52 -7.42
C GLU A 17 4.31 12.99 -6.14
N THR A 18 3.64 13.79 -5.30
CA THR A 18 4.17 14.19 -4.00
C THR A 18 4.36 13.01 -3.07
N GLU A 19 3.39 12.09 -3.00
CA GLU A 19 3.50 10.87 -2.18
C GLU A 19 4.62 9.95 -2.68
N ILE A 20 4.72 9.72 -3.99
CA ILE A 20 5.81 8.93 -4.59
C ILE A 20 7.18 9.61 -4.35
N GLY A 21 7.21 10.95 -4.30
CA GLY A 21 8.42 11.74 -4.02
C GLY A 21 8.98 11.56 -2.61
N ARG A 22 8.19 11.04 -1.66
CA ARG A 22 8.63 10.80 -0.26
C ARG A 22 9.41 9.51 -0.11
N ILE A 23 9.26 8.58 -1.04
CA ILE A 23 9.80 7.23 -0.95
C ILE A 23 11.28 7.24 -1.37
N ARG A 24 12.14 6.73 -0.49
CA ARG A 24 13.56 6.46 -0.80
C ARG A 24 13.71 4.98 -1.16
N PRO A 25 14.10 4.61 -2.38
CA PRO A 25 14.22 3.21 -2.75
C PRO A 25 15.34 2.51 -1.97
N ILE A 26 15.12 1.25 -1.56
CA ILE A 26 16.17 0.42 -0.94
C ILE A 26 16.94 -0.45 -1.94
N ASP A 27 16.38 -0.68 -3.12
CA ASP A 27 17.02 -1.47 -4.16
C ASP A 27 16.64 -1.02 -5.58
N LEU A 28 17.24 -1.69 -6.57
CA LEU A 28 17.06 -1.36 -7.98
C LEU A 28 15.64 -1.61 -8.49
N LEU A 29 14.93 -2.61 -7.95
CA LEU A 29 13.56 -2.90 -8.38
C LEU A 29 12.59 -1.85 -7.83
N GLU A 30 12.76 -1.43 -6.57
CA GLU A 30 11.94 -0.33 -6.04
C GLU A 30 12.24 0.98 -6.79
N HIS A 31 13.51 1.22 -7.14
CA HIS A 31 13.88 2.36 -7.97
C HIS A 31 13.18 2.34 -9.34
N ASP A 32 13.15 1.19 -10.01
CA ASP A 32 12.42 1.00 -11.27
C ASP A 32 10.91 1.24 -11.09
N HIS A 33 10.29 0.64 -10.07
CA HIS A 33 8.87 0.84 -9.77
C HIS A 33 8.52 2.32 -9.54
N LEU A 34 9.34 3.05 -8.77
CA LEU A 34 9.15 4.48 -8.55
C LEU A 34 9.27 5.28 -9.86
N GLY A 35 10.22 4.93 -10.73
CA GLY A 35 10.37 5.55 -12.05
C GLY A 35 9.13 5.33 -12.92
N ARG A 36 8.73 4.07 -13.09
CA ARG A 36 7.53 3.68 -13.85
C ARG A 36 6.26 4.34 -13.32
N ALA A 37 6.08 4.37 -12.00
CA ALA A 37 4.91 5.00 -11.39
C ALA A 37 4.88 6.53 -11.64
N ARG A 38 6.03 7.21 -11.57
CA ARG A 38 6.11 8.66 -11.89
C ARG A 38 5.77 8.94 -13.35
N ASP A 39 6.32 8.15 -14.27
CA ASP A 39 6.05 8.32 -15.70
C ASP A 39 4.57 8.04 -16.02
N TRP A 40 4.00 7.01 -15.39
CA TRP A 40 2.58 6.71 -15.48
C TRP A 40 1.70 7.87 -14.96
N VAL A 41 1.99 8.42 -13.78
CA VAL A 41 1.27 9.57 -13.23
C VAL A 41 1.38 10.80 -14.14
N ARG A 42 2.58 11.08 -14.67
CA ARG A 42 2.83 12.23 -15.56
C ARG A 42 2.20 12.09 -16.95
N SER A 43 1.91 10.87 -17.37
CA SER A 43 1.26 10.60 -18.67
C SER A 43 -0.17 11.15 -18.75
N GLY A 44 -0.80 11.47 -17.60
CA GLY A 44 -2.20 11.87 -17.53
C GLY A 44 -3.18 10.68 -17.58
N ALA A 45 -2.69 9.45 -17.39
CA ALA A 45 -3.53 8.27 -17.25
C ALA A 45 -4.53 8.40 -16.10
N VAL A 46 -5.66 7.70 -16.22
CA VAL A 46 -6.61 7.54 -15.11
C VAL A 46 -5.95 6.64 -14.05
N LEU A 47 -5.76 7.17 -12.84
CA LEU A 47 -4.97 6.49 -11.80
C LEU A 47 -5.79 5.54 -10.93
N CYS A 48 -7.10 5.74 -10.84
CA CYS A 48 -7.99 4.94 -9.99
C CYS A 48 -8.82 4.00 -10.85
N ARG A 49 -9.21 2.84 -10.29
CA ARG A 49 -10.17 1.96 -10.94
C ARG A 49 -11.54 2.65 -10.98
N VAL A 50 -12.06 2.86 -12.18
CA VAL A 50 -13.36 3.50 -12.44
C VAL A 50 -14.49 2.52 -12.72
N ALA A 51 -14.16 1.27 -13.12
CA ALA A 51 -15.15 0.22 -13.31
C ALA A 51 -14.56 -1.19 -13.07
N PRO A 52 -15.35 -2.13 -12.55
CA PRO A 52 -14.93 -3.53 -12.39
C PRO A 52 -14.79 -4.26 -13.75
N PRO A 53 -14.02 -5.37 -13.80
CA PRO A 53 -13.21 -5.90 -12.71
C PRO A 53 -11.93 -5.07 -12.47
N ALA A 54 -11.39 -4.44 -13.52
CA ALA A 54 -10.12 -3.70 -13.47
C ALA A 54 -10.00 -2.70 -14.63
N THR A 55 -10.84 -1.67 -14.66
CA THR A 55 -10.78 -0.58 -15.66
C THR A 55 -10.34 0.72 -15.01
N PRO A 56 -9.22 1.35 -15.43
CA PRO A 56 -8.20 0.81 -16.34
C PRO A 56 -7.43 -0.38 -15.72
N ARG A 57 -6.70 -1.14 -16.54
CA ARG A 57 -5.93 -2.34 -16.10
C ARG A 57 -4.79 -2.02 -15.14
N MET A 58 -4.35 -0.77 -15.02
CA MET A 58 -3.33 -0.36 -14.06
C MET A 58 -3.94 0.72 -13.18
N HIS A 59 -3.90 0.57 -11.86
CA HIS A 59 -4.51 1.52 -10.94
C HIS A 59 -3.87 1.51 -9.55
N LEU A 60 -4.15 2.56 -8.78
CA LEU A 60 -3.62 2.77 -7.43
C LEU A 60 -4.31 1.87 -6.40
N VAL A 61 -3.49 1.31 -5.53
CA VAL A 61 -3.87 0.56 -4.34
C VAL A 61 -3.10 1.13 -3.15
N SER A 62 -3.71 1.12 -1.96
CA SER A 62 -3.05 1.42 -0.71
C SER A 62 -2.97 0.17 0.14
N TYR A 63 -1.75 -0.29 0.41
CA TYR A 63 -1.51 -1.32 1.43
C TYR A 63 -1.19 -0.66 2.77
N PHE A 64 -1.67 -1.27 3.85
CA PHE A 64 -1.40 -0.82 5.20
C PHE A 64 -0.96 -1.95 6.14
N PRO A 65 0.29 -2.43 6.00
CA PRO A 65 0.83 -3.43 6.93
C PRO A 65 0.77 -2.93 8.37
N VAL A 66 0.04 -3.65 9.22
CA VAL A 66 -0.04 -3.37 10.65
C VAL A 66 1.10 -4.10 11.35
N ILE A 67 1.95 -3.34 12.04
CA ILE A 67 3.18 -3.86 12.64
C ILE A 67 3.28 -3.52 14.12
N ASP A 68 3.93 -4.40 14.88
CA ASP A 68 4.33 -4.15 16.26
C ASP A 68 5.45 -5.12 16.68
N GLN A 69 6.45 -4.66 17.42
CA GLN A 69 7.53 -5.49 17.98
C GLN A 69 8.18 -6.50 17.01
N GLY A 70 8.46 -6.08 15.77
CA GLY A 70 9.04 -6.96 14.73
C GLY A 70 8.09 -8.05 14.23
N GLN A 71 6.78 -7.83 14.39
CA GLN A 71 5.72 -8.67 13.85
C GLN A 71 4.84 -7.86 12.89
N VAL A 72 4.26 -8.56 11.91
CA VAL A 72 3.30 -8.02 10.94
C VAL A 72 2.00 -8.83 11.01
N LEU A 73 0.87 -8.15 10.97
CA LEU A 73 -0.45 -8.78 10.82
C LEU A 73 -0.72 -9.02 9.34
N LEU A 74 -0.97 -10.28 8.97
CA LEU A 74 -1.36 -10.68 7.62
C LEU A 74 -2.72 -11.41 7.66
N GLY A 75 -3.47 -11.32 6.57
CA GLY A 75 -4.72 -12.04 6.38
C GLY A 75 -4.65 -13.04 5.24
N ASP A 76 -5.16 -14.26 5.43
CA ASP A 76 -5.42 -15.25 4.38
C ASP A 76 -6.58 -14.73 3.52
N HIS A 77 -6.24 -14.02 2.44
CA HIS A 77 -7.17 -13.29 1.62
C HIS A 77 -7.95 -14.24 0.69
N ILE A 78 -9.28 -14.15 0.74
CA ILE A 78 -10.18 -15.12 0.12
C ILE A 78 -10.01 -15.18 -1.39
N SER A 79 -9.94 -14.02 -2.03
CA SER A 79 -9.94 -13.91 -3.50
C SER A 79 -8.59 -14.22 -4.13
N SER A 80 -7.48 -13.88 -3.45
CA SER A 80 -6.12 -14.15 -3.97
C SER A 80 -5.59 -15.50 -3.55
N GLY A 81 -6.02 -16.03 -2.40
CA GLY A 81 -5.46 -17.25 -1.79
C GLY A 81 -4.06 -17.04 -1.18
N LEU A 82 -3.65 -15.79 -0.97
CA LEU A 82 -2.36 -15.41 -0.39
C LEU A 82 -2.54 -14.80 1.01
N TRP A 83 -1.50 -14.87 1.83
CA TRP A 83 -1.35 -14.08 3.05
C TRP A 83 -0.89 -12.68 2.71
N LEU A 84 -1.80 -11.70 2.78
CA LEU A 84 -1.52 -10.33 2.35
C LEU A 84 -1.58 -9.36 3.53
N PRO A 85 -0.82 -8.25 3.48
CA PRO A 85 -1.16 -7.07 4.23
C PRO A 85 -2.57 -6.59 3.86
N PRO A 86 -3.34 -6.06 4.82
CA PRO A 86 -4.58 -5.35 4.54
C PRO A 86 -4.40 -4.20 3.56
N GLY A 87 -5.41 -3.92 2.74
CA GLY A 87 -5.26 -2.96 1.65
C GLY A 87 -6.39 -2.95 0.64
N GLY A 88 -6.57 -1.80 -0.01
CA GLY A 88 -7.67 -1.62 -0.96
C GLY A 88 -7.39 -0.59 -2.05
N HIS A 89 -8.33 -0.51 -2.99
CA HIS A 89 -8.22 0.37 -4.15
C HIS A 89 -8.39 1.83 -3.72
N VAL A 90 -7.57 2.71 -4.28
CA VAL A 90 -7.76 4.15 -4.08
C VAL A 90 -8.92 4.64 -4.94
N GLU A 91 -9.92 5.28 -4.33
CA GLU A 91 -11.07 5.81 -5.06
C GLU A 91 -10.71 7.08 -5.85
N PRO A 92 -11.44 7.42 -6.94
CA PRO A 92 -11.21 8.66 -7.68
C PRO A 92 -11.23 9.90 -6.78
N ALA A 93 -10.17 10.71 -6.87
CA ALA A 93 -9.94 11.91 -6.05
C ALA A 93 -9.72 11.65 -4.55
N GLU A 94 -9.70 10.40 -4.09
CA GLU A 94 -9.36 10.02 -2.72
C GLU A 94 -7.84 10.08 -2.53
N HIS A 95 -7.38 10.71 -1.45
CA HIS A 95 -5.97 10.67 -1.09
C HIS A 95 -5.61 9.24 -0.66
N PRO A 96 -4.46 8.64 -1.06
CA PRO A 96 -4.14 7.26 -0.71
C PRO A 96 -4.11 6.97 0.82
N ARG A 97 -3.68 7.95 1.64
CA ARG A 97 -3.82 7.89 3.11
C ARG A 97 -5.28 7.86 3.61
N ASP A 98 -6.22 8.46 2.91
CA ASP A 98 -7.63 8.40 3.26
C ASP A 98 -8.23 7.04 2.89
N THR A 99 -7.79 6.44 1.78
CA THR A 99 -8.03 5.02 1.48
C THR A 99 -7.61 4.13 2.65
N VAL A 100 -6.38 4.29 3.15
CA VAL A 100 -5.92 3.52 4.33
C VAL A 100 -6.83 3.71 5.55
N ARG A 101 -7.32 4.92 5.80
CA ARG A 101 -8.23 5.17 6.95
C ARG A 101 -9.57 4.48 6.77
N ARG A 102 -10.13 4.54 5.56
CA ARG A 102 -11.40 3.90 5.21
C ARG A 102 -11.27 2.38 5.30
N GLU A 103 -10.30 1.80 4.60
CA GLU A 103 -10.07 0.36 4.56
C GLU A 103 -9.72 -0.19 5.96
N CYS A 104 -8.94 0.52 6.77
CA CYS A 104 -8.65 0.07 8.14
C CYS A 104 -9.92 -0.06 9.01
N LEU A 105 -10.93 0.79 8.78
CA LEU A 105 -12.24 0.69 9.44
C LEU A 105 -13.13 -0.39 8.80
N GLU A 106 -13.07 -0.57 7.49
CA GLU A 106 -13.87 -1.55 6.75
C GLU A 106 -13.39 -2.97 7.00
N GLU A 107 -12.08 -3.19 6.88
CA GLU A 107 -11.43 -4.49 6.95
C GLU A 107 -11.09 -4.91 8.38
N LEU A 108 -10.62 -3.99 9.24
CA LEU A 108 -10.08 -4.29 10.58
C LEU A 108 -10.83 -3.64 11.74
N ARG A 109 -11.90 -2.89 11.48
CA ARG A 109 -12.74 -2.24 12.52
C ARG A 109 -11.95 -1.37 13.51
N ILE A 110 -10.79 -0.85 13.12
CA ILE A 110 -9.92 -0.02 13.98
C ILE A 110 -9.48 1.26 13.24
N PRO A 111 -9.20 2.35 13.96
CA PRO A 111 -8.66 3.56 13.34
C PRO A 111 -7.19 3.37 12.93
N ALA A 112 -6.83 3.85 11.75
CA ALA A 112 -5.46 3.82 11.27
C ALA A 112 -4.51 4.68 12.13
N ARG A 113 -3.43 4.07 12.62
CA ARG A 113 -2.36 4.73 13.39
C ARG A 113 -1.05 4.71 12.60
N PHE A 114 -0.83 5.71 11.75
CA PHE A 114 0.33 5.76 10.88
C PHE A 114 1.65 5.88 11.67
N LEU A 115 2.64 5.07 11.29
CA LEU A 115 4.00 5.15 11.83
C LEU A 115 4.88 6.17 11.10
N ARG A 116 4.40 6.71 9.98
CA ARG A 116 5.12 7.62 9.08
C ARG A 116 4.15 8.64 8.45
N ASP A 117 4.69 9.78 8.04
CA ASP A 117 3.91 10.87 7.43
C ASP A 117 3.50 10.59 5.97
N GLY A 118 4.09 9.60 5.32
CA GLY A 118 3.80 9.19 3.95
C GLY A 118 4.03 7.69 3.74
N PRO A 119 3.86 7.20 2.51
CA PRO A 119 4.19 5.82 2.17
C PRO A 119 5.71 5.66 2.26
N VAL A 120 6.14 4.47 2.66
CA VAL A 120 7.59 4.15 2.72
C VAL A 120 8.03 3.25 1.61
N PHE A 121 7.11 2.64 0.86
CA PHE A 121 7.43 1.67 -0.17
C PHE A 121 6.41 1.74 -1.31
N LEU A 122 6.86 1.48 -2.54
CA LEU A 122 5.99 1.41 -3.71
C LEU A 122 6.33 0.17 -4.54
N THR A 123 5.28 -0.55 -4.92
CA THR A 123 5.39 -1.72 -5.79
C THR A 123 4.49 -1.59 -6.99
N ILE A 124 4.91 -2.14 -8.12
CA ILE A 124 4.03 -2.42 -9.26
C ILE A 124 4.00 -3.93 -9.43
N ALA A 125 2.84 -4.55 -9.29
CA ALA A 125 2.69 -6.00 -9.37
C ALA A 125 1.47 -6.38 -10.20
N GLU A 126 1.60 -7.41 -11.05
CA GLU A 126 0.44 -7.98 -11.74
C GLU A 126 -0.30 -8.96 -10.82
N THR A 127 -1.61 -8.77 -10.67
CA THR A 127 -2.46 -9.64 -9.87
C THR A 127 -2.69 -10.98 -10.56
N ILE A 128 -2.75 -12.05 -9.77
CA ILE A 128 -3.03 -13.41 -10.25
C ILE A 128 -4.54 -13.62 -10.24
N GLY A 129 -5.11 -14.18 -11.30
CA GLY A 129 -6.52 -14.57 -11.34
C GLY A 129 -7.15 -14.47 -12.73
N ALA A 130 -8.49 -14.50 -12.78
CA ALA A 130 -9.26 -14.47 -14.03
C ALA A 130 -9.19 -13.12 -14.77
N HIS A 131 -8.85 -12.05 -14.06
CA HIS A 131 -8.78 -10.68 -14.59
C HIS A 131 -7.47 -10.00 -14.14
N PRO A 132 -6.32 -10.42 -14.69
CA PRO A 132 -5.03 -9.87 -14.28
C PRO A 132 -4.97 -8.36 -14.58
N HIS A 133 -4.44 -7.60 -13.64
CA HIS A 133 -4.26 -6.15 -13.69
C HIS A 133 -3.02 -5.75 -12.89
N GLU A 134 -2.47 -4.57 -13.14
CA GLU A 134 -1.31 -4.06 -12.43
C GLU A 134 -1.73 -3.15 -11.27
N ASP A 135 -1.41 -3.57 -10.06
CA ASP A 135 -1.57 -2.74 -8.87
C ASP A 135 -0.32 -1.89 -8.68
N VAL A 136 -0.53 -0.58 -8.56
CA VAL A 136 0.49 0.38 -8.10
C VAL A 136 0.24 0.62 -6.63
N SER A 137 0.88 -0.17 -5.78
CA SER A 137 0.61 -0.18 -4.34
C SER A 137 1.51 0.81 -3.60
N LEU A 138 0.91 1.74 -2.86
CA LEU A 138 1.58 2.60 -1.88
C LEU A 138 1.46 1.96 -0.49
N TRP A 139 2.59 1.73 0.18
CA TRP A 139 2.63 0.98 1.44
C TRP A 139 2.78 1.92 2.64
N TYR A 140 1.78 1.89 3.53
CA TYR A 140 1.68 2.74 4.71
C TYR A 140 1.74 1.91 6.00
N PRO A 141 2.89 1.83 6.70
CA PRO A 141 3.00 1.07 7.94
C PRO A 141 2.15 1.69 9.04
N LEU A 142 1.35 0.85 9.71
CA LEU A 142 0.49 1.23 10.83
C LEU A 142 0.96 0.57 12.13
N GLN A 143 0.80 1.26 13.26
CA GLN A 143 1.03 0.71 14.59
C GLN A 143 -0.13 -0.19 15.00
N GLY A 144 0.18 -1.45 15.33
CA GLY A 144 -0.74 -2.39 15.96
C GLY A 144 -0.42 -2.67 17.42
N VAL A 145 -0.96 -3.77 17.94
CA VAL A 145 -0.60 -4.34 19.25
C VAL A 145 -0.41 -5.84 19.04
N ALA A 146 0.84 -6.29 19.08
CA ALA A 146 1.18 -7.69 18.85
C ALA A 146 0.42 -8.61 19.81
N GLY A 147 -0.06 -9.74 19.31
CA GLY A 147 -0.84 -10.72 20.08
C GLY A 147 -2.31 -10.37 20.28
N ALA A 148 -2.75 -9.15 19.95
CA ALA A 148 -4.16 -8.80 19.85
C ALA A 148 -4.61 -8.83 18.39
N LEU A 149 -5.55 -9.69 18.05
CA LEU A 149 -6.20 -9.66 16.73
C LEU A 149 -7.33 -8.63 16.74
N PRO A 150 -7.38 -7.70 15.77
CA PRO A 150 -8.56 -6.87 15.60
C PRO A 150 -9.77 -7.72 15.18
N GLU A 151 -10.97 -7.18 15.31
CA GLU A 151 -12.12 -7.71 14.57
C GLU A 151 -11.88 -7.44 13.09
N TYR A 152 -12.14 -8.41 12.22
CA TYR A 152 -11.89 -8.25 10.79
C TYR A 152 -13.03 -8.76 9.92
N ASP A 153 -13.12 -8.26 8.69
CA ASP A 153 -14.13 -8.66 7.73
C ASP A 153 -13.88 -10.09 7.22
N ARG A 154 -14.74 -11.02 7.65
CA ARG A 154 -14.70 -12.43 7.23
C ARG A 154 -15.12 -12.66 5.78
N ARG A 155 -15.59 -11.63 5.08
CA ARG A 155 -15.83 -11.67 3.63
C ARG A 155 -14.55 -11.53 2.84
N GLU A 156 -13.50 -10.96 3.45
CA GLU A 156 -12.20 -10.73 2.81
C GLU A 156 -11.15 -11.72 3.29
N TYR A 157 -11.14 -12.04 4.58
CA TYR A 157 -10.12 -12.90 5.19
C TYR A 157 -10.70 -14.18 5.78
N ARG A 158 -10.10 -15.33 5.44
CA ARG A 158 -10.40 -16.62 6.09
C ARG A 158 -9.87 -16.64 7.52
N ALA A 159 -8.69 -16.07 7.71
CA ALA A 159 -8.01 -15.94 8.98
C ALA A 159 -7.09 -14.71 8.95
N MET A 160 -6.75 -14.18 10.13
CA MET A 160 -5.66 -13.21 10.31
C MET A 160 -4.71 -13.69 11.39
N GLN A 161 -3.42 -13.43 11.20
CA GLN A 161 -2.38 -13.87 12.12
C GLN A 161 -1.21 -12.88 12.16
N TRP A 162 -0.66 -12.73 13.36
CA TRP A 162 0.62 -12.05 13.57
C TRP A 162 1.77 -12.99 13.24
N PHE A 163 2.66 -12.55 12.36
CA PHE A 163 3.89 -13.25 12.01
C PHE A 163 5.08 -12.42 12.44
N ARG A 164 6.12 -13.07 12.99
CA ARG A 164 7.44 -12.42 13.13
C ARG A 164 7.96 -12.12 11.74
N PHE A 165 8.70 -11.01 11.59
CA PHE A 165 9.23 -10.62 10.27
C PHE A 165 10.03 -11.74 9.61
N ASP A 166 10.92 -12.40 10.36
CA ASP A 166 11.77 -13.48 9.84
C ASP A 166 11.00 -14.79 9.55
N ASP A 167 9.78 -14.93 10.08
CA ASP A 167 8.94 -16.14 9.96
C ASP A 167 7.67 -15.89 9.12
N ALA A 168 7.60 -14.75 8.43
CA ALA A 168 6.45 -14.43 7.58
C ALA A 168 6.36 -15.41 6.39
N PRO A 169 5.16 -15.74 5.91
CA PRO A 169 4.95 -16.74 4.87
C PRO A 169 5.28 -16.18 3.48
N PHE A 170 6.54 -15.80 3.23
CA PHE A 170 6.96 -15.09 2.01
C PHE A 170 6.63 -15.81 0.70
N HIS A 171 6.60 -17.15 0.71
CA HIS A 171 6.27 -17.96 -0.46
C HIS A 171 4.77 -17.93 -0.81
N ASP A 172 3.91 -17.68 0.19
CA ASP A 172 2.45 -17.65 0.07
C ASP A 172 1.91 -16.22 0.31
N SER A 173 2.69 -15.19 -0.02
CA SER A 173 2.40 -13.78 0.26
C SER A 173 2.66 -12.89 -0.97
N ASP A 174 2.42 -11.57 -0.83
CA ASP A 174 2.93 -10.58 -1.79
C ASP A 174 4.46 -10.77 -1.96
N PRO A 175 4.96 -10.87 -3.20
CA PRO A 175 6.38 -11.15 -3.47
C PRO A 175 7.31 -10.03 -3.00
N ASN A 176 6.78 -8.85 -2.66
CA ASN A 176 7.55 -7.73 -2.15
C ASN A 176 7.48 -7.59 -0.63
N LEU A 177 6.76 -8.47 0.09
CA LEU A 177 6.63 -8.39 1.53
C LEU A 177 8.00 -8.45 2.23
N GLU A 178 8.88 -9.39 1.83
CA GLU A 178 10.21 -9.54 2.43
C GLU A 178 11.05 -8.26 2.31
N ARG A 179 11.04 -7.64 1.13
CA ARG A 179 11.73 -6.37 0.86
C ARG A 179 11.16 -5.24 1.71
N PHE A 180 9.84 -5.15 1.81
CA PHE A 180 9.17 -4.17 2.66
C PHE A 180 9.56 -4.34 4.14
N LEU A 181 9.55 -5.56 4.68
CA LEU A 181 9.93 -5.80 6.07
C LEU A 181 11.41 -5.50 6.32
N GLY A 182 12.30 -5.90 5.39
CA GLY A 182 13.72 -5.56 5.44
C GLY A 182 13.97 -4.05 5.48
N LYS A 183 13.24 -3.29 4.65
CA LYS A 183 13.27 -1.82 4.65
C LYS A 183 12.95 -1.22 6.02
N LEU A 184 11.91 -1.72 6.70
CA LEU A 184 11.52 -1.22 8.02
C LEU A 184 12.59 -1.50 9.09
N VAL A 185 13.30 -2.63 8.98
CA VAL A 185 14.41 -2.97 9.87
C VAL A 185 15.60 -2.03 9.67
N GLU A 186 16.03 -1.80 8.42
CA GLU A 186 17.12 -0.88 8.12
C GLU A 186 16.84 0.55 8.62
N GLU A 187 15.62 1.04 8.42
CA GLU A 187 15.21 2.36 8.90
C GLU A 187 15.18 2.46 10.43
N SER A 188 14.87 1.37 11.13
CA SER A 188 14.82 1.36 12.61
C SER A 188 16.21 1.34 13.24
N VAL A 189 17.21 0.78 12.55
CA VAL A 189 18.62 0.76 13.00
C VAL A 189 19.34 2.08 12.71
N GLY A 190 18.83 2.87 11.76
CA GLY A 190 19.40 4.17 11.35
C GLY A 190 18.99 5.39 12.20
N THR A 191 18.23 5.19 13.28
CA THR A 191 17.79 6.24 14.23
C THR A 191 18.49 6.09 15.57
#